data_AF-A0A4P5XB77-F1
#
_entry.id   AF-A0A4P5XB77-F1
#
_cell.length_a   1.000
_cell.length_b   1.000
_cell.length_c   1.000
_cell.angle_alpha   90.00
_cell.angle_beta   90.00
_cell.angle_gamma   90.00
#
_symmetry.space_group_name_H-M   'P 1'
#
loop_
_entity.id
_entity.type
_entity.pdbx_description
1 polymer ?
#
loop_
_entity_poly.entity_id
_entity_poly.type
_entity_poly.pdbx_seq_one_letter_code
_entity_poly.pdbx_strand_id
1 'polypeptide(L)'
;MKENDAPSPQISLQRVRNRIIEYLEVASSFDSQREYHANAPVSVPNEMINQWEDWVADPTSPLWAPPVISPAERAAIADFHAVWRKVADSTPNHLPPLEQTIELPAWERLRAAAECSLRVFQQRGRLPEDRAI
;
A
#
# COMPACT_ATOMS: atom_id res chain seq x y z
N MET A 1 -38.12 -3.93 -5.90
CA MET A 1 -36.92 -4.78 -5.84
C MET A 1 -35.74 -3.81 -5.85
N LYS A 2 -35.11 -3.52 -4.70
CA LYS A 2 -33.93 -2.65 -4.67
C LYS A 2 -32.78 -3.51 -5.19
N GLU A 3 -32.23 -3.15 -6.34
CA GLU A 3 -30.92 -3.67 -6.73
C GLU A 3 -29.95 -3.39 -5.57
N ASN A 4 -29.16 -4.39 -5.20
CA ASN A 4 -28.11 -4.22 -4.19
C ASN A 4 -27.16 -3.13 -4.70
N ASP A 5 -27.18 -1.94 -4.10
CA ASP A 5 -26.22 -0.83 -4.34
C ASP A 5 -24.76 -1.19 -4.00
N ALA A 6 -24.48 -2.43 -3.58
CA ALA A 6 -23.15 -2.89 -3.24
C ALA A 6 -22.32 -3.16 -4.51
N PRO A 7 -21.08 -2.64 -4.59
CA PRO A 7 -20.19 -2.91 -5.72
C PRO A 7 -19.91 -4.41 -5.84
N SER A 8 -19.71 -4.88 -7.07
CA SER A 8 -19.34 -6.28 -7.31
C SER A 8 -17.98 -6.61 -6.67
N PRO A 9 -17.71 -7.88 -6.34
CA PRO A 9 -16.41 -8.29 -5.78
C PRO A 9 -15.22 -7.84 -6.64
N GLN A 10 -15.37 -7.87 -7.96
CA GLN A 10 -14.34 -7.41 -8.89
C GLN A 10 -14.09 -5.90 -8.76
N ILE A 11 -15.16 -5.09 -8.72
CA ILE A 11 -15.04 -3.62 -8.54
C ILE A 11 -14.41 -3.29 -7.19
N SER A 12 -14.82 -3.99 -6.12
CA SER A 12 -14.22 -3.83 -4.80
C SER A 12 -12.72 -4.13 -4.81
N LEU A 13 -12.28 -5.21 -5.45
CA LEU A 13 -10.87 -5.54 -5.58
C LEU A 13 -10.11 -4.53 -6.46
N GLN A 14 -10.73 -3.99 -7.51
CA GLN A 14 -10.13 -2.92 -8.33
C GLN A 14 -9.86 -1.66 -7.49
N ARG A 15 -10.80 -1.29 -6.60
CA ARG A 15 -10.63 -0.18 -5.67
C ARG A 15 -9.51 -0.44 -4.67
N VAL A 16 -9.47 -1.64 -4.06
CA VAL A 16 -8.38 -2.04 -3.15
C VAL A 16 -7.03 -1.98 -3.87
N ARG A 17 -6.96 -2.49 -5.12
CA ARG A 17 -5.75 -2.38 -5.95
C ARG A 17 -5.31 -0.93 -6.15
N ASN A 18 -6.26 -0.02 -6.39
CA ASN A 18 -5.95 1.41 -6.51
C ASN A 18 -5.49 2.03 -5.18
N ARG A 19 -6.07 1.61 -4.03
CA ARG A 19 -5.60 2.05 -2.71
C ARG A 19 -4.18 1.57 -2.42
N ILE A 20 -3.83 0.34 -2.82
CA ILE A 20 -2.45 -0.18 -2.73
C ILE A 20 -1.50 0.71 -3.55
N ILE A 21 -1.89 1.13 -4.76
CA ILE A 21 -1.08 2.06 -5.57
C ILE A 21 -0.86 3.38 -4.84
N GLU A 22 -1.93 3.99 -4.30
CA GLU A 22 -1.84 5.26 -3.56
C GLU A 22 -0.93 5.16 -2.33
N TYR A 23 -1.06 4.08 -1.56
CA TYR A 23 -0.17 3.81 -0.44
C TYR A 23 1.30 3.69 -0.90
N LEU A 24 1.56 2.95 -1.97
CA LEU A 24 2.92 2.76 -2.51
C LEU A 24 3.51 4.06 -3.09
N GLU A 25 2.69 4.93 -3.69
CA GLU A 25 3.10 6.27 -4.15
C GLU A 25 3.62 7.14 -3.00
N VAL A 26 2.99 7.06 -1.83
CA VAL A 26 3.48 7.76 -0.63
C VAL A 26 4.70 7.07 -0.04
N ALA A 27 4.63 5.75 0.21
CA ALA A 27 5.69 5.00 0.87
C ALA A 27 7.03 5.05 0.11
N SER A 28 7.00 5.13 -1.23
CA SER A 28 8.19 5.13 -2.09
C SER A 28 8.99 6.44 -2.13
N SER A 29 8.47 7.52 -1.52
CA SER A 29 9.06 8.86 -1.59
C SER A 29 9.02 9.58 -0.25
N PHE A 30 10.18 9.97 0.28
CA PHE A 30 10.22 10.77 1.50
C PHE A 30 9.60 12.15 1.32
N ASP A 31 9.68 12.73 0.11
CA ASP A 31 9.03 14.01 -0.17
C ASP A 31 7.51 13.87 -0.17
N SER A 32 6.98 12.76 -0.71
CA SER A 32 5.54 12.47 -0.62
C SER A 32 5.08 12.22 0.82
N GLN A 33 5.92 11.59 1.66
CA GLN A 33 5.63 11.43 3.09
C GLN A 33 5.64 12.77 3.82
N ARG A 34 6.57 13.68 3.49
CA ARG A 34 6.59 15.05 4.04
C ARG A 34 5.38 15.86 3.60
N GLU A 35 5.01 15.76 2.33
CA GLU A 35 3.80 16.40 1.81
C GLU A 35 2.56 15.87 2.53
N TYR A 36 2.45 14.56 2.73
CA TYR A 36 1.35 13.98 3.51
C TYR A 36 1.35 14.52 4.95
N HIS A 37 2.53 14.58 5.59
CA HIS A 37 2.66 15.07 6.96
C HIS A 37 2.27 16.55 7.11
N ALA A 38 2.57 17.37 6.11
CA ALA A 38 2.19 18.78 6.09
C ALA A 38 0.67 18.98 5.93
N ASN A 39 -0.02 18.05 5.29
CA ASN A 39 -1.43 18.18 4.92
C ASN A 39 -2.40 17.40 5.82
N ALA A 40 -1.91 16.58 6.74
CA ALA A 40 -2.74 15.78 7.63
C ALA A 40 -2.25 15.85 9.09
N PRO A 41 -3.15 16.04 10.07
CA PRO A 41 -2.79 16.08 11.49
C PRO A 41 -2.57 14.66 12.06
N VAL A 42 -1.71 13.88 11.41
CA VAL A 42 -1.41 12.48 11.75
C VAL A 42 0.10 12.24 11.83
N SER A 43 0.49 11.21 12.59
CA SER A 43 1.84 10.69 12.53
C SER A 43 2.01 9.84 11.28
N VAL A 44 2.57 10.42 10.22
CA VAL A 44 2.82 9.70 8.95
C VAL A 44 3.62 8.42 9.14
N PRO A 45 4.67 8.36 9.98
CA PRO A 45 5.34 7.09 10.29
C PRO A 45 4.38 5.99 10.78
N ASN A 46 3.53 6.31 11.76
CA ASN A 46 2.56 5.34 12.29
C ASN A 46 1.53 4.97 11.22
N GLU A 47 1.08 5.95 10.43
CA GLU A 47 0.11 5.73 9.36
C GLU A 47 0.65 4.80 8.28
N MET A 48 1.91 4.96 7.87
CA MET A 48 2.56 4.08 6.90
C MET A 48 2.65 2.63 7.41
N ILE A 49 2.86 2.43 8.70
CA ILE A 49 2.79 1.07 9.24
C ILE A 49 1.34 0.57 9.25
N ASN A 50 0.42 1.30 9.86
CA ASN A 50 -0.93 0.81 10.12
C ASN A 50 -1.78 0.63 8.85
N GLN A 51 -1.74 1.59 7.91
CA GLN A 51 -2.61 1.56 6.73
C GLN A 51 -2.35 0.39 5.78
N TRP A 52 -1.14 -0.19 5.80
CA TRP A 52 -0.85 -1.30 4.91
C TRP A 52 -1.76 -2.51 5.18
N GLU A 53 -2.00 -2.84 6.46
CA GLU A 53 -2.82 -3.98 6.85
C GLU A 53 -4.30 -3.77 6.56
N ASP A 54 -4.77 -2.52 6.50
CA ASP A 54 -6.14 -2.19 6.09
C ASP A 54 -6.45 -2.66 4.66
N TRP A 55 -5.44 -2.67 3.79
CA TRP A 55 -5.56 -3.12 2.40
C TRP A 55 -5.07 -4.56 2.20
N VAL A 56 -4.03 -4.97 2.93
CA VAL A 56 -3.34 -6.25 2.75
C VAL A 56 -3.18 -6.99 4.08
N ALA A 57 -4.32 -7.47 4.61
CA ALA A 57 -4.34 -8.29 5.82
C ALA A 57 -3.66 -9.67 5.64
N ASP A 58 -3.80 -10.28 4.46
CA ASP A 58 -3.12 -11.53 4.09
C ASP A 58 -2.52 -11.40 2.68
N PRO A 59 -1.19 -11.28 2.53
CA PRO A 59 -0.53 -11.14 1.22
C PRO A 59 -0.62 -12.42 0.36
N THR A 60 -0.99 -13.55 0.96
CA THR A 60 -1.12 -14.84 0.27
C THR A 60 -2.54 -15.16 -0.17
N SER A 61 -3.51 -14.32 0.22
CA SER A 61 -4.93 -14.51 -0.02
C SER A 61 -5.24 -14.90 -1.47
N PRO A 62 -6.12 -15.89 -1.70
CA PRO A 62 -6.53 -16.30 -3.03
C PRO A 62 -7.30 -15.20 -3.78
N LEU A 63 -7.75 -14.14 -3.09
CA LEU A 63 -8.38 -12.98 -3.70
C LEU A 63 -7.42 -12.16 -4.59
N TRP A 64 -6.11 -12.25 -4.35
CA TRP A 64 -5.09 -11.58 -5.16
C TRP A 64 -4.86 -12.31 -6.49
N ALA A 65 -5.90 -12.36 -7.32
CA ALA A 65 -5.95 -13.16 -8.54
C ALA A 65 -6.34 -12.35 -9.80
N PRO A 66 -6.03 -12.88 -11.00
CA PRO A 66 -6.48 -12.30 -12.26
C PRO A 66 -8.02 -12.27 -12.37
N PRO A 67 -8.60 -11.33 -13.14
CA PRO A 67 -7.90 -10.35 -13.98
C PRO A 67 -7.46 -9.08 -13.23
N VAL A 68 -7.94 -8.86 -12.00
CA VAL A 68 -7.69 -7.60 -11.28
C VAL A 68 -6.23 -7.50 -10.86
N ILE A 69 -5.70 -8.55 -10.23
CA ILE A 69 -4.32 -8.61 -9.75
C ILE A 69 -3.52 -9.56 -10.62
N SER A 70 -2.46 -9.07 -11.24
CA SER A 70 -1.59 -9.92 -12.07
C SER A 70 -0.71 -10.82 -11.18
N PRO A 71 -0.16 -11.93 -11.72
CA PRO A 71 0.81 -12.73 -10.98
C PRO A 71 2.03 -11.92 -10.51
N ALA A 72 2.48 -10.94 -11.29
CA ALA A 72 3.58 -10.05 -10.93
C ALA A 72 3.21 -9.11 -9.78
N GLU A 73 2.00 -8.53 -9.82
CA GLU A 73 1.49 -7.69 -8.73
C GLU A 73 1.31 -8.49 -7.43
N ARG A 74 0.81 -9.73 -7.52
CA ARG A 74 0.71 -10.62 -6.35
C ARG A 74 2.08 -10.88 -5.72
N ALA A 75 3.10 -11.16 -6.54
CA ALA A 75 4.47 -11.33 -6.05
C ALA A 75 4.99 -10.04 -5.40
N ALA A 76 4.75 -8.87 -6.02
CA ALA A 76 5.14 -7.56 -5.48
C ALA A 76 4.44 -7.22 -4.16
N ILE A 77 3.18 -7.61 -3.96
CA ILE A 77 2.47 -7.50 -2.68
C ILE A 77 3.17 -8.35 -1.62
N ALA A 78 3.46 -9.62 -1.93
CA ALA A 78 4.09 -10.54 -0.99
C ALA A 78 5.51 -10.08 -0.59
N ASP A 79 6.31 -9.65 -1.57
CA ASP A 79 7.68 -9.16 -1.35
C ASP A 79 7.68 -7.89 -0.50
N PHE A 80 6.80 -6.93 -0.83
CA PHE A 80 6.66 -5.70 -0.03
C PHE A 80 6.17 -6.00 1.39
N HIS A 81 5.14 -6.84 1.54
CA HIS A 81 4.60 -7.21 2.85
C HIS A 81 5.69 -7.85 3.73
N ALA A 82 6.57 -8.67 3.16
CA ALA A 82 7.68 -9.27 3.90
C ALA A 82 8.70 -8.23 4.42
N VAL A 83 8.94 -7.14 3.67
CA VAL A 83 9.77 -6.02 4.12
C VAL A 83 9.03 -5.19 5.16
N TRP A 84 7.77 -4.82 4.88
CA TRP A 84 6.92 -4.06 5.78
C TRP A 84 6.83 -4.72 7.17
N ARG A 85 6.58 -6.04 7.23
CA ARG A 85 6.50 -6.78 8.50
C ARG A 85 7.80 -6.72 9.29
N LYS A 86 8.96 -6.88 8.63
CA LYS A 86 10.27 -6.75 9.28
C LYS A 86 10.50 -5.33 9.82
N VAL A 87 10.05 -4.31 9.09
CA VAL A 87 10.17 -2.92 9.54
C VAL A 87 9.28 -2.70 10.76
N ALA A 88 8.00 -3.07 10.68
CA ALA A 88 7.04 -2.98 11.77
C ALA A 88 7.55 -3.68 13.05
N ASP A 89 8.03 -4.93 12.93
CA ASP A 89 8.59 -5.73 14.04
C ASP A 89 9.86 -5.10 14.65
N SER A 90 10.61 -4.32 13.86
CA SER A 90 11.89 -3.72 14.29
C SER A 90 11.75 -2.30 14.83
N THR A 91 10.57 -1.69 14.70
CA THR A 91 10.31 -0.30 15.10
C THR A 91 9.52 -0.25 16.41
N PRO A 92 9.70 0.80 17.22
CA PRO A 92 8.90 0.98 18.43
C PRO A 92 7.42 1.19 18.10
N ASN A 93 6.52 0.80 19.01
CA ASN A 93 5.06 1.02 18.89
C ASN A 93 4.69 2.49 18.64
N HIS A 94 5.51 3.42 19.12
CA HIS A 94 5.40 4.83 18.81
C HIS A 94 6.65 5.25 18.05
N LEU A 95 6.48 5.43 16.74
CA LEU A 95 7.56 5.90 15.88
C LEU A 95 7.96 7.35 16.23
N PRO A 96 9.25 7.69 16.11
CA PRO A 96 9.71 9.07 16.19
C PRO A 96 9.02 9.99 15.17
N PRO A 97 9.16 11.33 15.32
CA PRO A 97 8.75 12.29 14.29
C PRO A 97 9.32 11.93 12.92
N LEU A 98 8.60 12.28 11.85
CA LEU A 98 8.93 11.87 10.48
C LEU A 98 10.40 12.10 10.12
N GLU A 99 10.95 13.29 10.39
CA GLU A 99 12.33 13.62 10.03
C GLU A 99 13.39 12.73 10.71
N GLN A 100 13.07 12.15 11.88
CA GLN A 100 13.96 11.15 12.50
C GLN A 100 13.72 9.75 11.93
N THR A 101 12.46 9.41 11.63
CA THR A 101 12.11 8.09 11.09
C THR A 101 12.72 7.87 9.70
N ILE A 102 12.71 8.87 8.82
CA ILE A 102 13.27 8.75 7.47
C ILE A 102 14.79 8.53 7.45
N GLU A 103 15.50 8.88 8.52
CA GLU A 103 16.93 8.62 8.67
C GLU A 103 17.21 7.16 9.06
N LEU A 104 16.19 6.40 9.48
CA LEU A 104 16.36 5.01 9.87
C LEU A 104 16.65 4.12 8.65
N PRO A 105 17.67 3.23 8.72
CA PRO A 105 17.93 2.26 7.65
C PRO A 105 16.75 1.34 7.36
N ALA A 106 15.89 1.08 8.36
CA ALA A 106 14.66 0.31 8.17
C ALA A 106 13.65 1.04 7.28
N TRP A 107 13.57 2.37 7.40
CA TRP A 107 12.66 3.19 6.62
C TRP A 107 13.10 3.35 5.17
N GLU A 108 14.41 3.48 4.92
CA GLU A 108 14.94 3.45 3.55
C GLU A 108 14.68 2.09 2.87
N ARG A 109 14.77 0.98 3.60
CA ARG A 109 14.38 -0.34 3.08
C ARG A 109 12.90 -0.40 2.72
N LEU A 110 12.02 0.15 3.57
CA LEU A 110 10.59 0.23 3.30
C LEU A 110 10.33 1.05 2.03
N ARG A 111 10.94 2.23 1.93
CA ARG A 111 10.83 3.14 0.78
C ARG A 111 11.27 2.47 -0.51
N ALA A 112 12.45 1.85 -0.52
CA ALA A 112 12.99 1.17 -1.70
C ALA A 112 12.12 -0.03 -2.11
N ALA A 113 11.60 -0.80 -1.16
CA ALA A 113 10.69 -1.90 -1.45
C ALA A 113 9.36 -1.39 -2.04
N ALA A 114 8.81 -0.30 -1.49
CA ALA A 114 7.60 0.33 -2.01
C ALA A 114 7.80 0.81 -3.45
N GLU A 115 8.96 1.43 -3.74
CA GLU A 115 9.32 1.89 -5.09
C GLU A 115 9.37 0.72 -6.09
N CYS A 116 10.00 -0.40 -5.72
CA CYS A 116 10.03 -1.60 -6.54
C CYS A 116 8.63 -2.15 -6.83
N SER A 117 7.78 -2.28 -5.81
CA SER A 117 6.41 -2.77 -5.99
C SER A 117 5.54 -1.80 -6.79
N LEU A 118 5.69 -0.49 -6.56
CA LEU A 118 4.96 0.54 -7.31
C LEU A 118 5.23 0.45 -8.81
N ARG A 119 6.49 0.26 -9.21
CA ARG A 119 6.85 0.09 -10.63
C ARG A 119 6.12 -1.09 -11.28
N VAL A 120 5.84 -2.17 -10.54
CA VAL A 120 5.07 -3.32 -11.06
C VAL A 120 3.61 -2.92 -11.29
N PHE A 121 2.96 -2.26 -10.33
CA PHE A 121 1.58 -1.81 -10.49
C PHE A 121 1.40 -0.75 -11.59
N GLN A 122 2.38 0.14 -11.74
CA GLN A 122 2.37 1.20 -12.76
C GLN A 122 2.40 0.66 -14.20
N GLN A 123 2.81 -0.59 -14.43
CA GLN A 123 2.72 -1.21 -15.76
C GLN A 123 1.29 -1.25 -16.31
N ARG A 124 0.29 -1.34 -15.41
CA ARG A 124 -1.13 -1.36 -15.76
C ARG A 124 -1.86 -0.10 -15.30
N GLY A 125 -1.24 0.72 -14.43
CA GLY A 125 -1.85 1.92 -13.87
C GLY A 125 -3.04 1.62 -12.96
N ARG A 126 -3.85 2.64 -12.65
CA ARG A 126 -5.11 2.49 -11.91
C ARG A 126 -6.18 1.85 -12.80
N LEU A 127 -7.06 1.06 -12.20
CA LEU A 127 -8.21 0.46 -12.88
C LEU A 127 -9.48 1.29 -12.64
N PRO A 128 -10.54 1.15 -13.46
CA PRO A 128 -11.83 1.80 -13.19
C PRO A 128 -12.38 1.40 -11.83
N GLU A 129 -13.10 2.31 -11.17
CA GLU A 129 -13.70 2.07 -9.85
C GLU A 129 -15.23 1.95 -9.89
N ASP A 130 -15.82 2.19 -11.05
CA ASP A 130 -17.26 2.23 -11.33
C ASP A 130 -17.73 1.07 -12.24
N ARG A 131 -16.80 0.37 -12.90
CA ARG A 131 -17.08 -0.76 -13.79
C ARG A 131 -15.98 -1.81 -13.75
N ALA A 132 -16.35 -3.05 -14.05
CA ALA A 132 -15.41 -4.15 -14.21
C ALA A 132 -14.51 -3.94 -15.45
N ILE A 133 -13.23 -4.32 -15.34
CA ILE A 133 -12.31 -4.48 -16.49
C ILE A 133 -12.60 -5.74 -17.29
#